data_AF-T0GWT4-F1
#
_entry.id   AF-T0GWT4-F1
#
_cell.length_a   1.000
_cell.length_b   1.000
_cell.length_c   1.000
_cell.angle_alpha   90.00
_cell.angle_beta   90.00
_cell.angle_gamma   90.00
#
_symmetry.space_group_name_H-M   'P 1'
#
loop_
_entity.id
_entity.type
_entity.pdbx_description
1 polymer ?
#
loop_
_entity_poly.entity_id
_entity_poly.type
_entity_poly.pdbx_seq_one_letter_code
_entity_poly.pdbx_strand_id
1 'polypeptide(L)' 'MTILIRRATRAMLSANFEHCMANPKFDPLPLVRLFNPMGRAVWLITELYADGDTLYGLC' A
#
# COMPACT_ATOMS: atom_id res chain seq x y z
N MET A 1 -8.33 18.52 0.76
CA MET A 1 -7.99 17.12 0.44
C MET A 1 -7.66 16.40 1.75
N THR A 2 -8.50 15.47 2.20
CA THR A 2 -8.27 14.75 3.46
C THR A 2 -7.25 13.64 3.25
N ILE A 3 -6.14 13.66 3.98
CA ILE A 3 -5.10 12.64 3.91
C ILE A 3 -5.54 11.44 4.76
N LEU A 4 -5.90 10.33 4.11
CA LEU A 4 -6.35 9.10 4.77
C LEU A 4 -5.19 8.26 5.34
N ILE A 5 -3.99 8.38 4.76
CA ILE A 5 -2.80 7.61 5.17
C ILE A 5 -1.69 8.58 5.58
N ARG A 6 -1.11 8.40 6.77
CA ARG A 6 -0.03 9.26 7.29
C ARG A 6 1.14 9.34 6.29
N ARG A 7 1.76 10.51 6.16
CA ARG A 7 2.90 10.72 5.24
C ARG A 7 4.03 9.71 5.43
N ALA A 8 4.37 9.39 6.68
CA ALA A 8 5.38 8.37 6.99
C ALA A 8 5.00 7.00 6.43
N THR A 9 3.72 6.59 6.57
CA THR A 9 3.23 5.34 6.01
C THR A 9 3.26 5.34 4.48
N ARG A 10 2.94 6.46 3.83
CA ARG A 10 3.08 6.60 2.37
C ARG A 10 4.52 6.45 1.90
N ALA A 11 5.48 7.00 2.64
CA ALA A 11 6.91 6.84 2.33
C ALA A 11 7.34 5.37 2.44
N MET A 12 6.88 4.64 3.46
CA MET A 12 7.18 3.21 3.61
C MET A 12 6.52 2.37 2.49
N LEU A 13 5.28 2.67 2.11
CA LEU A 13 4.60 2.00 1.00
C LEU A 13 5.33 2.23 -0.34
N SER A 14 5.82 3.45 -0.59
CA SER A 14 6.64 3.76 -1.77
C SER A 14 7.99 3.04 -1.72
N ALA A 15 8.63 2.95 -0.54
CA ALA A 15 9.85 2.17 -0.39
C ALA A 15 9.62 0.68 -0.67
N ASN A 16 8.49 0.10 -0.23
CA ASN A 16 8.14 -1.28 -0.56
C ASN A 16 8.00 -1.49 -2.07
N PHE A 17 7.37 -0.55 -2.79
CA PHE A 17 7.26 -0.60 -4.25
C PHE A 17 8.65 -0.70 -4.92
N GLU A 18 9.58 0.18 -4.55
CA GLU A 18 10.94 0.17 -5.10
C GLU A 18 11.68 -1.15 -4.81
N HIS A 19 11.52 -1.71 -3.60
CA HIS A 19 12.12 -3.01 -3.25
C HIS A 19 11.51 -4.17 -4.04
N CYS A 20 10.18 -4.19 -4.23
CA CYS A 20 9.50 -5.20 -5.05
C CYS A 20 9.95 -5.15 -6.52
N MET A 21 10.14 -3.94 -7.06
CA MET A 21 10.65 -3.74 -8.41
C MET A 21 12.09 -4.22 -8.58
N ALA A 22 12.95 -4.02 -7.57
CA ALA A 22 14.33 -4.47 -7.58
C ALA A 22 14.51 -5.97 -7.27
N ASN A 23 13.59 -6.56 -6.50
CA ASN A 23 13.67 -7.94 -6.05
C ASN A 23 12.29 -8.63 -6.09
N PRO A 24 12.00 -9.45 -7.11
CA PRO A 24 10.74 -10.18 -7.23
C PRO A 24 10.44 -11.19 -6.10
N LYS A 25 11.42 -11.51 -5.25
CA LYS A 25 11.24 -12.39 -4.07
C LYS A 25 10.98 -11.63 -2.77
N PHE A 26 11.01 -10.30 -2.79
CA PHE A 26 10.67 -9.49 -1.63
C PHE A 26 9.16 -9.60 -1.38
N ASP A 27 8.78 -9.91 -0.15
CA ASP A 27 7.40 -10.12 0.29
C ASP A 27 7.11 -9.18 1.48
N PRO A 28 6.70 -7.93 1.23
CA PRO A 28 6.50 -6.94 2.28
C PRO A 28 5.28 -7.27 3.15
N LEU A 29 5.41 -6.99 4.46
CA LEU A 29 4.25 -7.01 5.35
C LEU A 29 3.29 -5.84 5.03
N PRO A 30 1.97 -6.06 5.13
CA PRO A 30 0.99 -5.00 4.90
C PRO A 30 1.12 -3.90 5.95
N LEU A 31 1.12 -2.65 5.49
CA LEU A 31 1.31 -1.46 6.33
C LEU A 31 0.00 -0.70 6.59
N VAL A 32 -1.02 -0.91 5.75
CA VAL A 32 -2.33 -0.27 5.89
C VAL A 32 -3.42 -1.31 5.74
N ARG A 33 -4.43 -1.20 6.60
CA ARG A 33 -5.67 -1.97 6.53
C ARG A 33 -6.83 -1.02 6.27
N LEU A 34 -7.50 -1.16 5.13
CA LEU A 34 -8.67 -0.36 4.76
C LEU A 34 -9.92 -1.23 4.72
N PHE A 35 -11.06 -0.67 5.15
CA PHE A 35 -12.35 -1.34 5.00
C PHE A 35 -12.96 -1.01 3.65
N ASN A 36 -13.47 -2.02 2.93
CA ASN A 36 -14.22 -1.80 1.71
C ASN A 36 -15.59 -1.20 2.07
N PRO A 37 -15.93 0.02 1.61
CA PRO A 37 -17.22 0.64 1.95
C PRO A 37 -18.43 -0.07 1.31
N MET A 38 -18.20 -0.94 0.33
CA MET A 38 -19.25 -1.64 -0.44
C MET A 38 -19.50 -3.08 0.02
N GLY A 39 -18.80 -3.58 1.05
CA GLY A 39 -18.95 -4.98 1.46
C GLY A 39 -18.08 -5.40 2.64
N ARG A 40 -18.01 -6.71 2.90
CA ARG A 40 -17.30 -7.28 4.06
C ARG A 40 -15.80 -7.51 3.84
N ALA A 41 -15.24 -6.97 2.76
CA ALA A 41 -13.84 -7.15 2.42
C ALA A 41 -12.93 -6.16 3.14
N VAL A 42 -11.67 -6.55 3.33
CA VAL A 42 -10.62 -5.73 3.93
C VAL A 42 -9.45 -5.69 2.97
N TRP A 43 -8.98 -4.49 2.62
CA TRP A 43 -7.79 -4.33 1.80
C TRP A 43 -6.54 -4.23 2.68
N LEU A 44 -5.56 -5.09 2.41
CA LEU A 44 -4.25 -5.11 3.05
C LEU A 44 -3.22 -4.56 2.07
N ILE A 45 -2.77 -3.33 2.31
CA ILE A 45 -1.95 -2.57 1.36
C ILE A 45 -0.47 -2.69 1.73
N THR A 46 0.33 -3.00 0.72
CA THR A 46 1.78 -3.26 0.81
C THR A 46 2.60 -2.21 0.05
N GLU A 47 2.10 -1.66 -1.04
CA GLU A 47 2.83 -0.70 -1.89
C GLU A 47 2.00 0.53 -2.28
N LEU A 48 2.72 1.62 -2.56
CA LEU A 48 2.23 2.83 -3.22
C LEU A 48 3.07 3.03 -4.48
N TYR A 49 2.42 3.07 -5.63
CA TYR A 49 3.10 3.18 -6.91
C TYR A 49 3.65 4.60 -7.13
N ALA A 50 4.54 4.72 -8.11
CA ALA A 50 5.26 5.95 -8.43
C ALA A 50 4.35 7.13 -8.86
N ASP A 51 3.11 6.86 -9.28
CA ASP A 51 2.09 7.88 -9.57
C ASP A 51 1.59 8.61 -8.30
N GLY A 52 1.93 8.08 -7.12
CA GLY A 52 1.60 8.65 -5.83
C GLY A 52 0.15 8.47 -5.42
N ASP A 53 -0.65 7.67 -6.14
CA ASP A 53 -2.07 7.49 -5.83
C ASP A 53 -2.56 6.03 -5.95
N THR A 54 -1.91 5.21 -6.78
CA THR A 54 -2.27 3.80 -6.95
C THR A 54 -1.68 2.94 -5.82
N LEU A 55 -2.54 2.19 -5.13
CA LEU A 55 -2.17 1.26 -4.07
C LEU A 55 -2.22 -0.19 -4.57
N TYR A 56 -1.28 -1.02 -4.13
CA TYR A 56 -1.29 -2.47 -4.35
C TYR A 56 -1.44 -3.22 -3.03
N GLY A 57 -2.15 -4.35 -3.08
CA GLY A 57 -2.42 -5.16 -1.89
C GLY A 57 -3.38 -6.31 -2.15
N LEU A 58 -3.73 -7.01 -1.07
CA LEU A 58 -4.67 -8.14 -1.07
C LEU A 58 -6.06 -7.70 -0.61
N CYS A 59 -7.09 -8.48 -0.98
CA CYS A 59 -8.51 -8.27 -0.66
C CYS A 59 -9.15 -9.51 -0.01
#